data_AF-A0A971G490-F1
#
_entry.id   AF-A0A971G490-F1
#
_cell.length_a   1.000
_cell.length_b   1.000
_cell.length_c   1.000
_cell.angle_alpha   90.00
_cell.angle_beta   90.00
_cell.angle_gamma   90.00
#
_symmetry.space_group_name_H-M   'P 1'
#
loop_
_entity.id
_entity.type
_entity.pdbx_description
1 polymer ?
#
loop_
_entity_poly.entity_id
_entity_poly.type
_entity_poly.pdbx_seq_one_letter_code
_entity_poly.pdbx_strand_id
1 'polypeptide(L)'
;MKRFKDLWNTFCAEATFYAATYDGIKGKRRGYAMRRLLCREIATDTAANKGAQKEYSNQVVPEKVRQYAAVMSRKVKSGEWQPHPPQRSTRRMPNGKIRNIAKATFDDHIAHWALINTIKAALMRGMYAFCCGSLPGRGLKLVRQSIQKWIREPDVKYFVKLDIRKFYENINIDLLMRQLERVIADRPILNLIRRILDTSGPGMPVGFYISPWLANYHLQGLDHYIVQGLYKTRRGKRVSFVKHYVRYMDDMLLIGSSRRDLEKAVRAIIAYLRDELGLSVKETWEIKEIGELIVGSDGKRKCRAGTYPVDMGGYKFYKMRVK
;
A
#
# COMPACT_ATOMS: atom_id res chain seq x y z
N MET A 1 -21.69 -5.24 -13.61
CA MET A 1 -20.35 -4.79 -14.06
C MET A 1 -19.55 -6.02 -14.53
N LYS A 2 -18.78 -5.94 -15.63
CA LYS A 2 -18.00 -7.10 -16.13
C LYS A 2 -16.89 -7.47 -15.13
N ARG A 3 -16.79 -8.74 -14.74
CA ARG A 3 -15.69 -9.29 -13.92
C ARG A 3 -14.50 -9.64 -14.81
N PHE A 4 -13.28 -9.58 -14.27
CA PHE A 4 -12.07 -10.04 -14.95
C PHE A 4 -12.06 -11.58 -14.99
N LYS A 5 -11.77 -12.15 -16.16
CA LYS A 5 -11.73 -13.59 -16.45
C LYS A 5 -10.36 -13.97 -17.00
N ASP A 6 -10.11 -15.28 -17.10
CA ASP A 6 -8.93 -15.87 -17.76
C ASP A 6 -7.57 -15.35 -17.24
N LEU A 7 -7.56 -15.01 -15.95
CA LEU A 7 -6.40 -14.48 -15.25
C LEU A 7 -5.41 -15.59 -14.91
N TRP A 8 -5.87 -16.82 -14.68
CA TRP A 8 -5.02 -17.97 -14.40
C TRP A 8 -4.02 -18.25 -15.52
N ASN A 9 -4.49 -18.25 -16.77
CA ASN A 9 -3.62 -18.45 -17.94
C ASN A 9 -2.57 -17.34 -18.06
N THR A 10 -2.97 -16.10 -17.76
CA THR A 10 -2.02 -14.96 -17.71
C THR A 10 -1.00 -15.14 -16.59
N PHE A 11 -1.43 -15.55 -15.40
CA PHE A 11 -0.54 -15.79 -14.26
C PHE A 11 0.49 -16.88 -14.57
N CYS A 12 0.05 -17.98 -15.16
CA CYS A 12 0.91 -19.10 -15.53
C CYS A 12 1.87 -18.81 -16.69
N ALA A 13 1.70 -17.71 -17.44
CA ALA A 13 2.53 -17.43 -18.60
C ALA A 13 3.99 -17.12 -18.20
N GLU A 14 4.95 -17.65 -18.96
CA GLU A 14 6.38 -17.39 -18.74
C GLU A 14 6.70 -15.90 -18.79
N ALA A 15 6.09 -15.15 -19.72
CA ALA A 15 6.25 -13.71 -19.83
C ALA A 15 5.89 -12.97 -18.52
N THR A 16 4.85 -13.43 -17.81
CA THR A 16 4.43 -12.86 -16.53
C THR A 16 5.49 -13.10 -15.46
N PHE A 17 6.07 -14.30 -15.40
CA PHE A 17 7.17 -14.63 -14.49
C PHE A 17 8.48 -13.94 -14.85
N TYR A 18 8.75 -13.72 -16.13
CA TYR A 18 9.92 -12.96 -16.60
C TYR A 18 9.84 -11.51 -16.10
N ALA A 19 8.70 -10.85 -16.33
CA ALA A 19 8.46 -9.48 -15.84
C ALA A 19 8.51 -9.42 -14.30
N ALA A 20 7.86 -10.38 -13.62
CA ALA A 20 7.87 -10.46 -12.16
C ALA A 20 9.27 -10.64 -11.57
N THR A 21 10.09 -11.49 -12.20
CA THR A 21 11.48 -11.72 -11.77
C THR A 21 12.28 -10.45 -11.95
N TYR A 22 12.15 -9.76 -13.09
CA TYR A 22 12.89 -8.53 -13.37
C TYR A 22 12.47 -7.34 -12.49
N ASP A 23 11.17 -7.13 -12.30
CA ASP A 23 10.65 -6.01 -11.49
C ASP A 23 10.85 -6.28 -10.00
N GLY A 24 10.65 -7.54 -9.56
CA GLY A 24 10.76 -7.94 -8.18
C GLY A 24 12.16 -7.81 -7.59
N ILE A 25 13.17 -7.77 -8.44
CA ILE A 25 14.58 -7.63 -8.08
C ILE A 25 15.15 -6.22 -8.28
N LYS A 26 14.46 -5.37 -9.04
CA LYS A 26 14.94 -4.02 -9.37
C LYS A 26 15.09 -3.17 -8.10
N GLY A 27 16.28 -2.61 -7.89
CA GLY A 27 16.57 -1.71 -6.77
C GLY A 27 16.64 -2.37 -5.38
N LYS A 28 16.57 -3.70 -5.27
CA LYS A 28 16.69 -4.41 -3.99
C LYS A 28 18.14 -4.69 -3.62
N ARG A 29 18.46 -4.62 -2.32
CA ARG A 29 19.72 -5.13 -1.77
C ARG A 29 19.79 -6.62 -2.09
N ARG A 30 20.71 -7.00 -2.98
CA ARG A 30 20.80 -8.35 -3.51
C ARG A 30 21.49 -9.24 -2.48
N GLY A 31 20.71 -10.08 -1.80
CA GLY A 31 21.26 -11.16 -1.00
C GLY A 31 22.05 -12.14 -1.88
N TYR A 32 22.96 -12.88 -1.27
CA TYR A 32 23.88 -13.77 -1.97
C TYR A 32 23.18 -14.81 -2.87
N ALA A 33 22.11 -15.44 -2.37
CA ALA A 33 21.35 -16.45 -3.12
C ALA A 33 20.74 -15.92 -4.43
N MET A 34 20.22 -14.69 -4.40
CA MET A 34 19.65 -14.04 -5.59
C MET A 34 20.74 -13.65 -6.60
N ARG A 35 21.90 -13.18 -6.11
CA ARG A 35 23.05 -12.88 -6.98
C ARG A 35 23.56 -14.13 -7.69
N ARG A 36 23.66 -15.26 -6.97
CA ARG A 36 24.04 -16.55 -7.56
C ARG A 36 23.10 -16.99 -8.69
N LEU A 37 21.79 -16.87 -8.45
CA LEU A 37 20.77 -17.34 -9.38
C LEU A 37 20.67 -16.48 -10.64
N LEU A 38 20.78 -15.15 -10.52
CA LEU A 38 20.39 -14.23 -11.61
C LEU A 38 21.50 -13.32 -12.11
N CYS A 39 22.63 -13.21 -11.40
CA CYS A 39 23.73 -12.32 -11.78
C CYS A 39 24.91 -13.09 -12.39
N ARG A 40 25.82 -12.35 -13.03
CA ARG A 40 27.06 -12.90 -13.59
C ARG A 40 28.03 -13.24 -12.46
N GLU A 41 28.66 -14.40 -12.51
CA GLU A 41 29.78 -14.72 -11.63
C GLU A 41 30.97 -13.86 -12.06
N ILE A 42 31.65 -13.23 -11.10
CA ILE A 42 32.90 -12.52 -11.34
C ILE A 42 34.00 -13.56 -11.20
N ALA A 43 34.81 -13.74 -12.24
CA ALA A 43 36.02 -14.53 -12.12
C ALA A 43 36.97 -13.79 -11.18
N THR A 44 37.23 -14.37 -10.01
CA THR A 44 38.33 -13.93 -9.16
C THR A 44 39.57 -14.66 -9.61
N ASP A 45 40.58 -13.94 -10.08
CA ASP A 45 41.91 -14.49 -10.39
C ASP A 45 42.56 -14.98 -9.08
N THR A 46 42.23 -16.20 -8.67
CA THR A 46 42.94 -16.95 -7.63
C THR A 46 42.70 -18.42 -7.88
N ALA A 47 43.35 -18.94 -8.93
CA ALA A 47 43.46 -20.36 -9.22
C ALA A 47 44.18 -21.19 -8.11
N ALA A 48 44.43 -20.62 -6.93
CA ALA A 48 45.23 -21.23 -5.88
C ALA A 48 44.51 -21.49 -4.53
N ASN A 49 43.27 -21.01 -4.31
CA ASN A 49 42.59 -21.22 -3.03
C ASN A 49 41.29 -22.02 -3.18
N LYS A 50 41.36 -23.32 -2.85
CA LYS A 50 40.20 -24.17 -2.56
C LYS A 50 39.48 -23.61 -1.32
N GLY A 51 38.60 -22.63 -1.54
CA GLY A 51 37.86 -21.93 -0.48
C GLY A 51 37.43 -20.50 -0.81
N ALA A 52 37.79 -19.94 -1.97
CA ALA A 52 37.41 -18.58 -2.34
C ALA A 52 35.88 -18.41 -2.44
N GLN A 53 35.33 -17.41 -1.74
CA GLN A 53 33.93 -17.02 -1.86
C GLN A 53 33.66 -16.52 -3.28
N LYS A 54 32.80 -17.22 -4.03
CA LYS A 54 32.38 -16.79 -5.37
C LYS A 54 31.74 -15.40 -5.30
N GLU A 55 32.31 -14.45 -6.04
CA GLU A 55 31.75 -13.11 -6.19
C GLU A 55 30.80 -13.03 -7.38
N TYR A 56 29.78 -12.18 -7.26
CA TYR A 56 28.76 -11.99 -8.28
C TYR A 56 28.57 -10.52 -8.59
N SER A 57 28.47 -10.21 -9.87
CA SER A 57 28.27 -8.86 -10.36
C SER A 57 26.91 -8.31 -9.95
N ASN A 58 26.78 -6.99 -10.05
CA ASN A 58 25.51 -6.31 -9.87
C ASN A 58 24.67 -6.26 -11.17
N GLN A 59 25.04 -7.00 -12.20
CA GLN A 59 24.28 -7.05 -13.45
C GLN A 59 23.43 -8.31 -13.50
N VAL A 60 22.12 -8.13 -13.72
CA VAL A 60 21.20 -9.25 -13.95
C VAL A 60 21.41 -9.75 -15.37
N VAL A 61 21.50 -11.07 -15.53
CA VAL A 61 21.67 -11.72 -16.84
C VAL A 61 20.29 -12.10 -17.38
N PRO A 62 19.82 -11.50 -18.49
CA PRO A 62 18.47 -11.75 -19.02
C PRO A 62 18.17 -13.23 -19.29
N GLU A 63 19.16 -13.99 -19.75
CA GLU A 63 19.01 -15.41 -20.02
C GLU A 63 18.75 -16.23 -18.76
N LYS A 64 19.46 -15.95 -17.66
CA LYS A 64 19.20 -16.58 -16.36
C LYS A 64 17.80 -16.25 -15.83
N VAL A 65 17.33 -15.02 -16.08
CA VAL A 65 15.95 -14.61 -15.73
C VAL A 65 14.93 -15.40 -16.54
N ARG A 66 15.15 -15.57 -17.85
CA ARG A 66 14.29 -16.38 -18.73
C ARG A 66 14.23 -17.83 -18.26
N GLN A 67 15.38 -18.46 -17.99
CA GLN A 67 15.46 -19.82 -17.49
C GLN A 67 14.71 -19.99 -16.17
N TYR A 68 14.92 -19.07 -15.21
CA TYR A 68 14.20 -19.11 -13.94
C TYR A 68 12.68 -18.90 -14.11
N ALA A 69 12.27 -17.96 -14.98
CA ALA A 69 10.87 -17.71 -15.28
C ALA A 69 10.17 -18.93 -15.93
N ALA A 70 10.85 -19.63 -16.84
CA ALA A 70 10.36 -20.86 -17.45
C ALA A 70 10.18 -21.97 -16.41
N VAL A 71 11.13 -22.11 -15.48
CA VAL A 71 11.02 -23.06 -14.35
C VAL A 71 9.83 -22.71 -13.45
N MET A 72 9.69 -21.45 -13.05
CA MET A 72 8.56 -21.03 -12.19
C MET A 72 7.20 -21.22 -12.88
N SER A 73 7.10 -20.84 -14.17
CA SER A 73 5.90 -21.07 -14.97
C SER A 73 5.53 -22.55 -15.02
N ARG A 74 6.51 -23.43 -15.25
CA ARG A 74 6.30 -24.89 -15.25
C ARG A 74 5.81 -25.39 -13.89
N LYS A 75 6.50 -25.05 -12.80
CA LYS A 75 6.15 -25.47 -11.43
C LYS A 75 4.73 -25.05 -11.03
N VAL A 76 4.30 -23.86 -11.43
CA VAL A 76 2.94 -23.37 -11.16
C VAL A 76 1.91 -24.13 -11.98
N LYS A 77 2.19 -24.40 -13.26
CA LYS A 77 1.30 -25.17 -14.15
C LYS A 77 1.15 -26.63 -13.70
N SER A 78 2.24 -27.27 -13.28
CA SER A 78 2.22 -28.66 -12.79
C SER A 78 1.70 -28.79 -11.36
N GLY A 79 1.56 -27.69 -10.62
CA GLY A 79 1.14 -27.69 -9.22
C GLY A 79 2.26 -28.04 -8.23
N GLU A 80 3.50 -28.19 -8.70
CA GLU A 80 4.69 -28.43 -7.86
C GLU A 80 4.99 -27.26 -6.91
N TRP A 81 4.67 -26.03 -7.33
CA TRP A 81 4.82 -24.87 -6.44
C TRP A 81 3.57 -24.67 -5.58
N GLN A 82 3.78 -24.57 -4.27
CA GLN A 82 2.78 -24.13 -3.30
C GLN A 82 3.31 -22.94 -2.50
N PRO A 83 2.44 -22.00 -2.07
CA PRO A 83 2.86 -20.91 -1.18
C PRO A 83 3.45 -21.44 0.12
N HIS A 84 4.61 -20.92 0.53
CA HIS A 84 5.27 -21.36 1.75
C HIS A 84 4.94 -20.45 2.95
N PRO A 85 5.01 -20.97 4.19
CA PRO A 85 5.00 -20.15 5.39
C PRO A 85 6.14 -19.11 5.38
N PRO A 86 5.88 -17.86 5.80
CA PRO A 86 6.91 -16.84 5.81
C PRO A 86 7.94 -17.05 6.92
N GLN A 87 9.18 -16.65 6.66
CA GLN A 87 10.16 -16.46 7.72
C GLN A 87 9.80 -15.19 8.50
N ARG A 88 9.51 -15.33 9.79
CA ARG A 88 9.17 -14.19 10.67
C ARG A 88 10.44 -13.53 11.20
N SER A 89 10.42 -12.20 11.26
CA SER A 89 11.47 -11.42 11.91
C SER A 89 10.88 -10.17 12.53
N THR A 90 11.44 -9.72 13.65
CA THR A 90 11.09 -8.44 14.25
C THR A 90 12.02 -7.36 13.73
N ARG A 91 11.49 -6.15 13.53
CA ARG A 91 12.31 -4.99 13.16
C ARG A 91 11.86 -3.77 13.94
N ARG A 92 12.83 -3.10 14.58
CA ARG A 92 12.63 -1.79 15.19
C ARG A 92 12.62 -0.71 14.11
N MET A 93 11.57 0.08 14.07
CA MET A 93 11.40 1.20 13.15
C MET A 93 12.07 2.47 13.71
N PRO A 94 12.38 3.48 12.87
CA PRO A 94 12.96 4.74 13.32
C PRO A 94 12.14 5.45 14.40
N ASN A 95 10.81 5.25 14.41
CA ASN A 95 9.89 5.77 15.43
C ASN A 95 9.84 4.92 16.71
N GLY A 96 10.80 4.01 16.91
CA GLY A 96 10.89 3.12 18.08
C GLY A 96 9.96 1.92 18.06
N LYS A 97 8.94 1.89 17.21
CA LYS A 97 7.94 0.80 17.16
C LYS A 97 8.56 -0.49 16.63
N ILE A 98 8.26 -1.61 17.28
CA ILE A 98 8.64 -2.94 16.80
C ILE A 98 7.54 -3.45 15.86
N ARG A 99 7.94 -4.01 14.72
CA ARG A 99 7.03 -4.61 13.74
C ARG A 99 7.43 -6.06 13.46
N ASN A 100 6.44 -6.95 13.44
CA ASN A 100 6.59 -8.30 12.96
C ASN A 100 6.51 -8.30 11.43
N ILE A 101 7.58 -8.75 10.77
CA ILE A 101 7.70 -8.80 9.32
C ILE A 101 7.73 -10.26 8.87
N ALA A 102 6.80 -10.60 7.99
CA ALA A 102 6.72 -11.86 7.26
C ALA A 102 7.54 -11.75 5.97
N LYS A 103 8.66 -12.48 5.90
CA LYS A 103 9.51 -12.55 4.70
C LYS A 103 9.13 -13.77 3.88
N ALA A 104 8.65 -13.53 2.66
CA ALA A 104 8.41 -14.58 1.68
C ALA A 104 9.74 -15.21 1.24
N THR A 105 9.69 -16.49 0.83
CA THR A 105 10.80 -17.13 0.11
C THR A 105 11.07 -16.40 -1.21
N PHE A 106 12.19 -16.69 -1.87
CA PHE A 106 12.49 -16.07 -3.16
C PHE A 106 11.43 -16.43 -4.22
N ASP A 107 11.09 -17.72 -4.33
CA ASP A 107 10.08 -18.23 -5.27
C ASP A 107 8.70 -17.61 -5.00
N ASP A 108 8.25 -17.58 -3.73
CA ASP A 108 6.97 -16.95 -3.36
C ASP A 108 6.99 -15.44 -3.62
N HIS A 109 8.14 -14.79 -3.40
CA HIS A 109 8.27 -13.38 -3.69
C HIS A 109 8.04 -13.09 -5.18
N ILE A 110 8.64 -13.88 -6.07
CA ILE A 110 8.41 -13.76 -7.51
C ILE A 110 6.97 -14.11 -7.87
N ALA A 111 6.39 -15.15 -7.27
CA ALA A 111 4.99 -15.51 -7.48
C ALA A 111 4.03 -14.39 -7.05
N HIS A 112 4.29 -13.70 -5.94
CA HIS A 112 3.51 -12.53 -5.52
C HIS A 112 3.56 -11.39 -6.55
N TRP A 113 4.74 -11.14 -7.14
CA TRP A 113 4.88 -10.16 -8.21
C TRP A 113 4.11 -10.57 -9.47
N ALA A 114 4.22 -11.82 -9.88
CA ALA A 114 3.48 -12.36 -11.03
C ALA A 114 1.97 -12.25 -10.81
N LEU A 115 1.49 -12.56 -9.61
CA LEU A 115 0.09 -12.44 -9.23
C LEU A 115 -0.39 -10.98 -9.30
N ILE A 116 0.35 -10.04 -8.69
CA ILE A 116 -0.02 -8.61 -8.76
C ILE A 116 0.02 -8.09 -10.19
N ASN A 117 1.02 -8.46 -11.00
CA ASN A 117 1.06 -8.05 -12.40
C ASN A 117 -0.17 -8.55 -13.18
N THR A 118 -0.72 -9.71 -12.81
CA THR A 118 -1.94 -10.27 -13.37
C THR A 118 -3.19 -9.54 -12.89
N ILE A 119 -3.33 -9.27 -11.58
CA ILE A 119 -4.59 -8.77 -11.00
C ILE A 119 -4.64 -7.26 -10.77
N LYS A 120 -3.54 -6.52 -10.93
CA LYS A 120 -3.46 -5.08 -10.61
C LYS A 120 -4.52 -4.25 -11.33
N ALA A 121 -4.86 -4.58 -12.58
CA ALA A 121 -5.90 -3.89 -13.33
C ALA A 121 -7.28 -4.04 -12.67
N ALA A 122 -7.57 -5.23 -12.11
CA ALA A 122 -8.80 -5.48 -11.37
C ALA A 122 -8.83 -4.71 -10.05
N LEU A 123 -7.73 -4.70 -9.30
CA LEU A 123 -7.63 -4.01 -8.02
C LEU A 123 -7.68 -2.48 -8.16
N MET A 124 -7.07 -1.93 -9.22
CA MET A 124 -7.03 -0.48 -9.47
C MET A 124 -8.34 0.06 -10.07
N ARG A 125 -9.25 -0.82 -10.53
CA ARG A 125 -10.49 -0.40 -11.16
C ARG A 125 -11.38 0.35 -10.16
N GLY A 126 -11.64 1.62 -10.45
CA GLY A 126 -12.42 2.50 -9.59
C GLY A 126 -11.65 2.99 -8.36
N MET A 127 -10.36 2.68 -8.21
CA MET A 127 -9.60 3.05 -7.03
C MET A 127 -9.51 4.58 -6.92
N TYR A 128 -9.89 5.12 -5.77
CA TYR A 128 -9.91 6.57 -5.52
C TYR A 128 -8.56 7.23 -5.88
N ALA A 129 -8.63 8.39 -6.53
CA ALA A 129 -7.46 9.07 -7.09
C ALA A 129 -6.40 9.42 -6.03
N PHE A 130 -6.81 9.74 -4.80
CA PHE A 130 -5.91 10.07 -3.68
C PHE A 130 -5.71 8.92 -2.69
N CYS A 131 -5.92 7.66 -3.13
CA CYS A 131 -5.35 6.48 -2.47
C CYS A 131 -3.87 6.35 -2.91
N CYS A 132 -2.93 6.76 -2.06
CA CYS A 132 -1.55 7.06 -2.46
C CYS A 132 -0.49 6.06 -1.95
N GLY A 133 -0.85 5.10 -1.09
CA GLY A 133 0.12 4.21 -0.46
C GLY A 133 0.57 3.07 -1.39
N SER A 134 1.89 2.91 -1.57
CA SER A 134 2.54 1.76 -2.26
C SER A 134 1.95 1.36 -3.61
N LEU A 135 1.46 2.32 -4.39
CA LEU A 135 0.93 2.12 -5.74
C LEU A 135 1.83 2.82 -6.77
N PRO A 136 2.10 2.20 -7.93
CA PRO A 136 2.88 2.83 -9.00
C PRO A 136 2.29 4.17 -9.45
N GLY A 137 3.15 5.16 -9.69
CA GLY A 137 2.73 6.51 -10.11
C GLY A 137 2.03 7.34 -9.01
N ARG A 138 1.82 6.76 -7.82
CA ARG A 138 1.29 7.44 -6.64
C ARG A 138 2.37 7.49 -5.56
N GLY A 139 2.10 8.19 -4.46
CA GLY A 139 3.01 8.24 -3.32
C GLY A 139 3.03 9.57 -2.60
N LEU A 140 4.04 9.75 -1.74
CA LEU A 140 4.20 10.95 -0.93
C LEU A 140 4.36 12.23 -1.75
N LYS A 141 4.91 12.14 -2.96
CA LYS A 141 4.99 13.30 -3.87
C LYS A 141 3.58 13.83 -4.22
N LEU A 142 2.66 12.93 -4.58
CA LEU A 142 1.27 13.29 -4.89
C LEU A 142 0.59 13.85 -3.64
N VAL A 143 0.68 13.14 -2.50
CA VAL A 143 0.14 13.60 -1.20
C VAL A 143 0.62 15.03 -0.89
N ARG A 144 1.92 15.29 -1.01
CA ARG A 144 2.54 16.58 -0.73
C ARG A 144 2.00 17.69 -1.64
N GLN A 145 1.97 17.44 -2.94
CA GLN A 145 1.49 18.43 -3.92
C GLN A 145 0.01 18.74 -3.73
N SER A 146 -0.81 17.72 -3.43
CA SER A 146 -2.24 17.87 -3.19
C SER A 146 -2.53 18.67 -1.93
N ILE A 147 -1.91 18.32 -0.80
CA ILE A 147 -2.13 19.05 0.46
C ILE A 147 -1.66 20.51 0.32
N GLN A 148 -0.51 20.76 -0.31
CA GLN A 148 -0.01 22.12 -0.58
C GLN A 148 -1.00 22.96 -1.38
N LYS A 149 -1.72 22.36 -2.33
CA LYS A 149 -2.77 23.04 -3.09
C LYS A 149 -4.01 23.28 -2.23
N TRP A 150 -4.51 22.25 -1.55
CA TRP A 150 -5.78 22.28 -0.82
C TRP A 150 -5.79 23.26 0.35
N ILE A 151 -4.71 23.34 1.12
CA ILE A 151 -4.65 24.26 2.27
C ILE A 151 -4.66 25.74 1.86
N ARG A 152 -4.38 26.07 0.59
CA ARG A 152 -4.44 27.44 0.07
C ARG A 152 -5.86 27.88 -0.26
N GLU A 153 -6.82 26.96 -0.27
CA GLU A 153 -8.21 27.31 -0.52
C GLU A 153 -8.79 28.11 0.65
N PRO A 154 -9.52 29.21 0.39
CA PRO A 154 -9.91 30.18 1.41
C PRO A 154 -10.87 29.61 2.47
N ASP A 155 -11.73 28.69 2.08
CA ASP A 155 -12.73 28.06 2.94
C ASP A 155 -12.22 26.79 3.64
N VAL A 156 -11.03 26.29 3.33
CA VAL A 156 -10.40 25.17 4.04
C VAL A 156 -9.88 25.68 5.38
N LYS A 157 -10.39 25.14 6.50
CA LYS A 157 -10.06 25.65 7.85
C LYS A 157 -9.61 24.57 8.82
N TYR A 158 -10.18 23.37 8.69
CA TYR A 158 -9.99 22.30 9.65
C TYR A 158 -9.48 21.04 8.97
N PHE A 159 -8.77 20.22 9.73
CA PHE A 159 -8.38 18.89 9.32
C PHE A 159 -8.52 17.90 10.46
N VAL A 160 -8.62 16.62 10.13
CA VAL A 160 -8.56 15.51 11.09
C VAL A 160 -7.81 14.36 10.44
N LYS A 161 -6.98 13.71 11.26
CA LYS A 161 -6.29 12.48 10.87
C LYS A 161 -6.94 11.30 11.57
N LEU A 162 -7.18 10.24 10.81
CA LEU A 162 -7.68 8.97 11.30
C LEU A 162 -6.65 7.89 10.99
N ASP A 163 -6.40 7.03 11.97
CA ASP A 163 -5.48 5.90 11.86
C ASP A 163 -6.18 4.64 12.39
N ILE A 164 -6.19 3.60 11.56
CA ILE A 164 -6.86 2.33 11.87
C ILE A 164 -6.00 1.50 12.82
N ARG A 165 -6.58 1.07 13.94
CA ARG A 165 -5.88 0.26 14.96
C ARG A 165 -5.43 -1.06 14.35
N LYS A 166 -4.10 -1.30 14.38
CA LYS A 166 -3.45 -2.55 13.95
C LYS A 166 -4.00 -3.06 12.62
N PHE A 167 -4.16 -2.16 11.64
CA PHE A 167 -4.89 -2.42 10.40
C PHE A 167 -4.63 -3.79 9.79
N TYR A 168 -3.37 -4.11 9.46
CA TYR A 168 -3.01 -5.38 8.84
C TYR A 168 -3.38 -6.61 9.70
N GLU A 169 -3.20 -6.56 11.03
CA GLU A 169 -3.55 -7.67 11.93
C GLU A 169 -5.07 -7.92 11.97
N ASN A 170 -5.87 -6.87 11.76
CA ASN A 170 -7.33 -6.90 11.91
C ASN A 170 -8.10 -7.03 10.58
N ILE A 171 -7.42 -7.11 9.42
CA ILE A 171 -8.13 -7.32 8.15
C ILE A 171 -8.80 -8.69 8.17
N ASN A 172 -10.11 -8.71 7.98
CA ASN A 172 -10.88 -9.94 7.80
C ASN A 172 -10.66 -10.50 6.38
N ILE A 173 -9.92 -11.61 6.29
CA ILE A 173 -9.56 -12.23 5.01
C ILE A 173 -10.80 -12.75 4.26
N ASP A 174 -11.79 -13.33 4.95
CA ASP A 174 -12.99 -13.83 4.28
C ASP A 174 -13.82 -12.69 3.66
N LEU A 175 -13.91 -11.55 4.35
CA LEU A 175 -14.54 -10.35 3.81
C LEU A 175 -13.79 -9.82 2.59
N LEU A 176 -12.46 -9.74 2.67
CA LEU A 176 -11.62 -9.36 1.53
C LEU A 176 -11.84 -10.30 0.33
N MET A 177 -11.90 -11.62 0.55
CA MET A 177 -12.17 -12.58 -0.52
C MET A 177 -13.55 -12.35 -1.16
N ARG A 178 -14.60 -12.09 -0.37
CA ARG A 178 -15.93 -11.71 -0.90
C ARG A 178 -15.90 -10.42 -1.71
N GLN A 179 -15.09 -9.44 -1.31
CA GLN A 179 -14.91 -8.21 -2.10
C GLN A 179 -14.24 -8.51 -3.44
N LEU A 180 -13.16 -9.31 -3.44
CA LEU A 180 -12.43 -9.69 -4.65
C LEU A 180 -13.30 -10.47 -5.63
N GLU A 181 -14.20 -11.33 -5.14
CA GLU A 181 -15.17 -12.06 -5.96
C GLU A 181 -16.05 -11.13 -6.80
N ARG A 182 -16.34 -9.91 -6.33
CA ARG A 182 -17.16 -8.94 -7.09
C ARG A 182 -16.43 -8.41 -8.34
N VAL A 183 -15.10 -8.51 -8.39
CA VAL A 183 -14.29 -7.97 -9.50
C VAL A 183 -13.56 -9.05 -10.29
N ILE A 184 -13.15 -10.16 -9.67
CA ILE A 184 -12.45 -11.29 -10.29
C ILE A 184 -13.41 -12.48 -10.37
N ALA A 185 -13.57 -13.06 -11.57
CA ALA A 185 -14.36 -14.27 -11.80
C ALA A 185 -13.54 -15.56 -11.77
N ASP A 186 -12.23 -15.45 -11.97
CA ASP A 186 -11.31 -16.58 -12.05
C ASP A 186 -11.09 -17.23 -10.67
N ARG A 187 -11.69 -18.42 -10.48
CA ARG A 187 -11.65 -19.16 -9.20
C ARG A 187 -10.24 -19.66 -8.87
N PRO A 188 -9.44 -20.22 -9.79
CA PRO A 188 -8.03 -20.54 -9.54
C PRO A 188 -7.23 -19.38 -8.95
N ILE A 189 -7.40 -18.16 -9.47
CA ILE A 189 -6.72 -16.97 -8.93
C ILE A 189 -7.20 -16.62 -7.52
N LEU A 190 -8.51 -16.66 -7.27
CA LEU A 190 -9.05 -16.41 -5.92
C LEU A 190 -8.54 -17.46 -4.91
N ASN A 191 -8.52 -18.73 -5.30
CA ASN A 191 -7.99 -19.81 -4.47
C ASN A 191 -6.50 -19.63 -4.19
N LEU A 192 -5.72 -19.17 -5.18
CA LEU A 192 -4.31 -18.86 -4.99
C LEU A 192 -4.10 -17.70 -4.01
N ILE A 193 -4.85 -16.60 -4.16
CA ILE A 193 -4.80 -15.47 -3.21
C ILE A 193 -5.07 -15.97 -1.79
N ARG A 194 -6.15 -16.76 -1.61
CA ARG A 194 -6.50 -17.36 -0.31
C ARG A 194 -5.35 -18.21 0.26
N ARG A 195 -4.82 -19.15 -0.52
CA ARG A 195 -3.71 -20.03 -0.11
C ARG A 195 -2.47 -19.24 0.32
N ILE A 196 -2.13 -18.15 -0.39
CA ILE A 196 -1.00 -17.29 -0.01
C ILE A 196 -1.26 -16.61 1.33
N LEU A 197 -2.46 -16.06 1.54
CA LEU A 197 -2.78 -15.33 2.77
C LEU A 197 -2.81 -16.26 3.98
N ASP A 198 -3.34 -17.47 3.81
CA ASP A 198 -3.44 -18.48 4.87
C ASP A 198 -2.07 -18.95 5.38
N THR A 199 -0.98 -18.81 4.61
CA THR A 199 0.37 -19.22 5.07
C THR A 199 0.90 -18.39 6.25
N SER A 200 0.36 -17.19 6.46
CA SER A 200 0.81 -16.29 7.52
C SER A 200 -0.09 -16.29 8.76
N GLY A 201 -1.15 -17.10 8.80
CA GLY A 201 -2.14 -17.09 9.88
C GLY A 201 -3.07 -15.87 9.82
N PRO A 202 -3.71 -15.49 10.94
CA PRO A 202 -4.75 -14.47 10.94
C PRO A 202 -4.23 -13.07 10.57
N GLY A 203 -5.07 -12.32 9.87
CA GLY A 203 -4.76 -11.00 9.35
C GLY A 203 -3.89 -11.05 8.09
N MET A 204 -3.44 -9.87 7.66
CA MET A 204 -2.67 -9.69 6.44
C MET A 204 -1.16 -9.64 6.76
N PRO A 205 -0.31 -10.49 6.14
CA PRO A 205 1.13 -10.50 6.39
C PRO A 205 1.81 -9.18 6.02
N VAL A 206 2.45 -8.54 6.99
CA VAL A 206 3.31 -7.37 6.72
C VAL A 206 4.63 -7.86 6.14
N GLY A 207 4.84 -7.62 4.84
CA GLY A 207 6.09 -7.97 4.13
C GLY A 207 5.87 -8.77 2.84
N PHE A 208 4.68 -9.36 2.66
CA PHE A 208 4.28 -9.89 1.37
C PHE A 208 4.02 -8.77 0.37
N TYR A 209 4.40 -9.01 -0.88
CA TYR A 209 4.25 -8.01 -1.93
C TYR A 209 2.78 -7.75 -2.28
N ILE A 210 1.91 -8.77 -2.14
CA ILE A 210 0.48 -8.63 -2.42
C ILE A 210 -0.27 -7.82 -1.35
N SER A 211 0.21 -7.83 -0.12
CA SER A 211 -0.48 -7.24 1.05
C SER A 211 -0.87 -5.77 0.88
N PRO A 212 0.03 -4.84 0.50
CA PRO A 212 -0.37 -3.44 0.33
C PRO A 212 -1.41 -3.22 -0.77
N TRP A 213 -1.40 -4.04 -1.82
CA TRP A 213 -2.39 -3.95 -2.91
C TRP A 213 -3.77 -4.38 -2.43
N LEU A 214 -3.84 -5.53 -1.76
CA LEU A 214 -5.09 -6.05 -1.22
C LEU A 214 -5.63 -5.16 -0.09
N ALA A 215 -4.76 -4.62 0.76
CA ALA A 215 -5.14 -3.69 1.81
C ALA A 215 -5.74 -2.39 1.26
N ASN A 216 -5.16 -1.84 0.18
CA ASN A 216 -5.73 -0.68 -0.48
C ASN A 216 -7.10 -0.97 -1.11
N TYR A 217 -7.24 -2.14 -1.74
CA TYR A 217 -8.50 -2.59 -2.34
C TYR A 217 -9.58 -2.81 -1.27
N HIS A 218 -9.21 -3.39 -0.11
CA HIS A 218 -10.13 -3.62 1.00
C HIS A 218 -10.82 -2.34 1.49
N LEU A 219 -10.08 -1.22 1.50
CA LEU A 219 -10.57 0.10 1.91
C LEU A 219 -11.20 0.91 0.76
N GLN A 220 -11.27 0.38 -0.47
CA GLN A 220 -11.80 1.12 -1.62
C GLN A 220 -13.25 1.56 -1.42
N GLY A 221 -14.10 0.69 -0.86
CA GLY A 221 -15.50 1.02 -0.57
C GLY A 221 -15.64 2.21 0.39
N LEU A 222 -14.77 2.25 1.41
CA LEU A 222 -14.71 3.38 2.34
C LEU A 222 -14.29 4.68 1.64
N ASP A 223 -13.30 4.62 0.73
CA ASP A 223 -12.89 5.81 -0.02
C ASP A 223 -14.06 6.42 -0.80
N HIS A 224 -14.85 5.58 -1.48
CA HIS A 224 -16.05 6.03 -2.19
C HIS A 224 -17.11 6.57 -1.25
N TYR A 225 -17.35 5.90 -0.12
CA TYR A 225 -18.30 6.37 0.89
C TYR A 225 -17.92 7.77 1.40
N ILE A 226 -16.65 8.02 1.70
CA ILE A 226 -16.17 9.32 2.17
C ILE A 226 -16.39 10.42 1.13
N VAL A 227 -16.03 10.15 -0.13
CA VAL A 227 -16.02 11.17 -1.19
C VAL A 227 -17.42 11.40 -1.78
N GLN A 228 -18.27 10.37 -1.80
CA GLN A 228 -19.54 10.39 -2.51
C GLN A 228 -20.76 10.34 -1.59
N GLY A 229 -20.65 9.69 -0.43
CA GLY A 229 -21.76 9.44 0.49
C GLY A 229 -21.87 10.44 1.64
N LEU A 230 -20.77 11.07 2.06
CA LEU A 230 -20.76 11.98 3.20
C LEU A 230 -21.06 13.42 2.78
N TYR A 231 -22.35 13.77 2.73
CA TYR A 231 -22.80 15.11 2.35
C TYR A 231 -24.05 15.56 3.13
N LYS A 232 -24.35 16.85 3.03
CA LYS A 232 -25.64 17.45 3.37
C LYS A 232 -26.22 18.21 2.19
N THR A 233 -27.52 18.42 2.21
CA THR A 233 -28.20 19.35 1.30
C THR A 233 -28.22 20.74 1.94
N ARG A 234 -27.75 21.76 1.19
CA ARG A 234 -27.81 23.17 1.59
C ARG A 234 -28.27 23.99 0.40
N ARG A 235 -29.40 24.70 0.54
CA ARG A 235 -30.01 25.50 -0.53
C ARG A 235 -30.20 24.70 -1.84
N GLY A 236 -30.76 23.49 -1.72
CA GLY A 236 -30.98 22.57 -2.84
C GLY A 236 -29.71 21.94 -3.45
N LYS A 237 -28.52 22.25 -2.95
CA LYS A 237 -27.25 21.73 -3.47
C LYS A 237 -26.60 20.73 -2.53
N ARG A 238 -25.94 19.71 -3.10
CA ARG A 238 -25.14 18.74 -2.36
C ARG A 238 -23.82 19.37 -1.91
N VAL A 239 -23.57 19.39 -0.61
CA VAL A 239 -22.35 19.92 -0.01
C VAL A 239 -21.67 18.80 0.78
N SER A 240 -20.47 18.40 0.34
CA SER A 240 -19.69 17.36 1.01
C SER A 240 -19.32 17.78 2.44
N PHE A 241 -19.36 16.84 3.38
CA PHE A 241 -18.79 17.04 4.72
C PHE A 241 -17.26 17.14 4.69
N VAL A 242 -16.64 16.43 3.73
CA VAL A 242 -15.19 16.35 3.57
C VAL A 242 -14.84 17.01 2.25
N LYS A 243 -14.13 18.15 2.31
CA LYS A 243 -13.79 18.90 1.10
C LYS A 243 -12.66 18.22 0.33
N HIS A 244 -11.63 17.79 1.06
CA HIS A 244 -10.52 17.02 0.50
C HIS A 244 -10.20 15.82 1.37
N TYR A 245 -9.86 14.72 0.70
CA TYR A 245 -9.55 13.46 1.33
C TYR A 245 -8.33 12.83 0.64
N VAL A 246 -7.36 12.39 1.44
CA VAL A 246 -6.22 11.61 0.96
C VAL A 246 -5.93 10.47 1.93
N ARG A 247 -5.59 9.30 1.39
CA ARG A 247 -5.25 8.12 2.17
C ARG A 247 -3.88 7.59 1.77
N TYR A 248 -3.03 7.33 2.75
CA TYR A 248 -1.75 6.65 2.58
C TYR A 248 -1.75 5.39 3.44
N MET A 249 -2.11 4.26 2.83
CA MET A 249 -2.42 3.01 3.55
C MET A 249 -3.59 3.19 4.54
N ASP A 250 -3.33 3.04 5.83
CA ASP A 250 -4.25 3.19 6.95
C ASP A 250 -4.31 4.62 7.50
N ASP A 251 -3.35 5.49 7.14
CA ASP A 251 -3.36 6.91 7.52
C ASP A 251 -4.29 7.68 6.57
N MET A 252 -5.35 8.26 7.13
CA MET A 252 -6.37 9.01 6.43
C MET A 252 -6.35 10.47 6.88
N LEU A 253 -6.31 11.40 5.93
CA LEU A 253 -6.38 12.83 6.19
C LEU A 253 -7.62 13.41 5.53
N LEU A 254 -8.47 14.00 6.36
CA LEU A 254 -9.69 14.68 5.96
C LEU A 254 -9.52 16.18 6.19
N ILE A 255 -9.92 17.00 5.22
CA ILE A 255 -9.81 18.45 5.27
C ILE A 255 -11.18 19.05 4.93
N GLY A 256 -11.60 20.05 5.69
CA GLY A 256 -12.93 20.64 5.55
C GLY A 256 -13.02 22.09 6.03
N SER A 257 -14.17 22.69 5.79
CA SER A 257 -14.48 24.09 6.14
C SER A 257 -15.22 24.23 7.48
N SER A 258 -15.85 23.16 7.96
CA SER A 258 -16.63 23.13 9.20
C SER A 258 -16.18 22.02 10.13
N ARG A 259 -15.84 22.37 11.37
CA ARG A 259 -15.55 21.41 12.43
C ARG A 259 -16.70 20.42 12.63
N ARG A 260 -17.94 20.91 12.64
CA ARG A 260 -19.15 20.10 12.83
C ARG A 260 -19.36 19.08 11.70
N ASP A 261 -19.10 19.47 10.45
CA ASP A 261 -19.24 18.54 9.32
C ASP A 261 -18.15 17.47 9.34
N LEU A 262 -16.91 17.84 9.65
CA LEU A 262 -15.83 16.86 9.83
C LEU A 262 -16.13 15.89 10.97
N GLU A 263 -16.67 16.37 12.09
CA GLU A 263 -17.04 15.49 13.20
C GLU A 263 -18.11 14.47 12.80
N LYS A 264 -19.14 14.90 12.07
CA LYS A 264 -20.15 13.99 11.50
C LYS A 264 -19.50 12.97 10.56
N ALA A 265 -18.59 13.41 9.70
CA ALA A 265 -17.87 12.52 8.79
C ALA A 265 -17.04 11.49 9.56
N VAL A 266 -16.28 11.90 10.58
CA VAL A 266 -15.47 10.98 11.40
C VAL A 266 -16.35 9.93 12.08
N ARG A 267 -17.46 10.33 12.70
CA ARG A 267 -18.40 9.37 13.33
C ARG A 267 -18.98 8.38 12.31
N ALA A 268 -19.35 8.85 11.12
CA ALA A 268 -19.85 8.01 10.04
C ALA A 268 -18.78 7.05 9.50
N ILE A 269 -17.52 7.47 9.43
CA ILE A 269 -16.39 6.63 9.03
C ILE A 269 -16.10 5.56 10.08
N ILE A 270 -16.12 5.91 11.37
CA ILE A 270 -15.94 4.96 12.47
C ILE A 270 -17.05 3.90 12.43
N ALA A 271 -18.31 4.30 12.21
CA ALA A 271 -19.41 3.36 12.05
C ALA A 271 -19.20 2.45 10.83
N TYR A 272 -18.88 3.00 9.65
CA TYR A 272 -18.60 2.21 8.45
C TYR A 272 -17.46 1.20 8.68
N LEU A 273 -16.35 1.63 9.28
CA LEU A 273 -15.22 0.74 9.57
C LEU A 273 -15.64 -0.41 10.48
N ARG A 274 -16.43 -0.14 11.51
CA ARG A 274 -16.93 -1.16 12.45
C ARG A 274 -17.91 -2.11 11.77
N ASP A 275 -18.94 -1.56 11.13
CA ASP A 275 -20.12 -2.31 10.69
C ASP A 275 -19.86 -3.05 9.37
N GLU A 276 -19.15 -2.42 8.42
CA GLU A 276 -18.92 -2.99 7.10
C GLU A 276 -17.58 -3.75 6.98
N LEU A 277 -16.57 -3.33 7.77
CA LEU A 277 -15.20 -3.85 7.64
C LEU A 277 -14.68 -4.59 8.89
N GLY A 278 -15.37 -4.51 10.03
CA GLY A 278 -14.88 -5.08 11.29
C GLY A 278 -13.60 -4.44 11.83
N LEU A 279 -13.34 -3.18 11.46
CA LEU A 279 -12.14 -2.42 11.81
C LEU A 279 -12.46 -1.32 12.83
N SER A 280 -11.44 -0.86 13.56
CA SER A 280 -11.56 0.21 14.55
C SER A 280 -10.52 1.32 14.35
N VAL A 281 -10.85 2.53 14.75
CA VAL A 281 -9.97 3.71 14.68
C VAL A 281 -9.32 3.95 16.04
N LYS A 282 -8.10 4.50 16.06
CA LYS A 282 -7.46 4.97 17.30
C LYS A 282 -8.26 6.13 17.88
N GLU A 283 -8.56 6.10 19.18
CA GLU A 283 -9.35 7.15 19.86
C GLU A 283 -8.65 8.52 19.94
N THR A 284 -7.37 8.59 19.57
CA THR A 284 -6.55 9.81 19.65
C THR A 284 -6.80 10.80 18.51
N TRP A 285 -7.89 10.65 17.76
CA TRP A 285 -8.19 11.58 16.67
C TRP A 285 -8.74 12.88 17.23
N GLU A 286 -8.36 13.99 16.61
CA GLU A 286 -8.80 15.33 17.00
C GLU A 286 -8.94 16.19 15.75
N ILE A 287 -10.02 16.97 15.68
CA ILE A 287 -10.19 17.97 14.64
C ILE A 287 -9.39 19.21 15.04
N LYS A 288 -8.48 19.63 14.16
CA LYS A 288 -7.54 20.73 14.37
C LYS A 288 -7.78 21.84 13.37
N GLU A 289 -7.59 23.08 13.79
CA GLU A 289 -7.55 24.23 12.89
C GLU A 289 -6.19 24.31 12.20
N ILE A 290 -6.21 24.56 10.88
CA ILE A 290 -5.00 24.66 10.06
C ILE A 290 -4.31 25.99 10.34
N GLY A 291 -3.08 25.94 10.81
CA GLY A 291 -2.29 27.11 11.16
C GLY A 291 -1.56 27.76 10.00
N GLU A 292 -1.39 29.08 10.11
CA GLU A 292 -0.49 29.85 9.27
C GLU A 292 0.97 29.68 9.73
N LEU A 293 1.89 29.77 8.78
CA LEU A 293 3.32 29.74 9.08
C LEU A 293 3.74 31.04 9.75
N ILE A 294 4.27 30.94 10.96
CA ILE A 294 5.00 31.98 11.66
C ILE A 294 6.46 31.54 11.76
N VAL A 295 7.38 32.37 11.30
CA VAL A 295 8.82 32.15 11.50
C VAL A 295 9.24 32.96 12.71
N GLY A 296 9.65 32.28 13.78
CA GLY A 296 10.15 32.93 14.98
C GLY A 296 11.50 33.62 14.74
N SER A 297 11.89 34.51 15.65
CA SER A 297 13.23 35.12 15.67
C SER A 297 14.36 34.09 15.76
N ASP A 298 14.06 32.89 16.27
CA ASP A 298 14.95 31.72 16.33
C ASP A 298 15.02 30.92 15.01
N GLY A 299 14.39 31.40 13.94
CA GLY A 299 14.29 30.71 12.65
C GLY A 299 13.36 29.49 12.66
N LYS A 300 12.73 29.15 13.80
CA LYS A 300 11.85 27.99 13.89
C LYS A 300 10.48 28.30 13.28
N ARG A 301 9.99 27.34 12.50
CA ARG A 301 8.66 27.37 11.90
C ARG A 301 7.62 26.91 12.92
N LYS A 302 6.69 27.80 13.27
CA LYS A 302 5.60 27.56 14.23
C LYS A 302 4.25 27.95 13.61
N CYS A 303 3.17 27.50 14.24
CA CYS A 303 1.81 27.99 13.97
C CYS A 303 1.41 29.02 15.02
N ARG A 304 0.38 29.81 14.72
CA ARG A 304 -0.33 30.61 15.74
C ARG A 304 -0.82 29.68 16.86
N ALA A 305 -0.79 30.14 18.11
CA ALA A 305 -1.35 29.42 19.24
C ALA A 305 -2.79 28.94 18.95
N GLY A 306 -3.09 27.67 19.27
CA GLY A 306 -4.38 27.02 18.99
C GLY A 306 -4.55 26.47 17.58
N THR A 307 -3.57 26.66 16.68
CA THR A 307 -3.59 26.12 15.31
C THR A 307 -2.43 25.19 15.04
N TYR A 308 -2.56 24.31 14.04
CA TYR A 308 -1.64 23.21 13.83
C TYR A 308 -1.24 23.08 12.36
N PRO A 309 0.00 22.63 12.07
CA PRO A 309 0.33 22.22 10.72
C PRO A 309 -0.40 20.93 10.39
N VAL A 310 -0.81 20.79 9.14
CA VAL A 310 -1.23 19.49 8.61
C VAL A 310 0.03 18.62 8.50
N ASP A 311 0.05 17.45 9.13
CA ASP A 311 1.19 16.52 9.08
C ASP A 311 0.80 15.24 8.34
N MET A 312 1.47 14.92 7.23
CA MET A 312 1.22 13.69 6.50
C MET A 312 2.51 13.16 5.88
N GLY A 313 2.80 11.87 6.13
CA GLY A 313 3.94 11.19 5.52
C GLY A 313 5.30 11.81 5.85
N GLY A 314 5.45 12.41 7.03
CA GLY A 314 6.69 13.07 7.49
C GLY A 314 6.84 14.52 7.02
N TYR A 315 5.84 15.09 6.34
CA TYR A 315 5.83 16.49 5.92
C TYR A 315 4.84 17.31 6.75
N LYS A 316 5.23 18.53 7.10
CA LYS A 316 4.36 19.52 7.75
C LYS A 316 3.98 20.62 6.77
N PHE A 317 2.69 20.92 6.69
CA PHE A 317 2.12 21.93 5.81
C PHE A 317 1.44 23.04 6.61
N TYR A 318 1.62 24.26 6.15
CA TYR A 318 1.13 25.48 6.80
C TYR A 318 0.40 26.32 5.77
N LYS A 319 -0.60 27.08 6.20
CA LYS A 319 -1.13 28.16 5.36
C LYS A 319 -0.06 29.25 5.20
N MET A 320 0.07 29.76 3.99
CA MET A 320 0.90 30.93 3.71
C MET A 320 0.04 32.16 3.93
N ARG A 321 0.52 33.12 4.71
CA ARG A 321 -0.11 34.43 4.83
C ARG A 321 0.08 35.14 3.50
N VAL A 322 -1.01 35.35 2.76
CA VAL A 322 -1.00 36.28 1.63
C VAL A 322 -0.91 37.67 2.27
N LYS A 323 0.17 38.40 1.98
CA LYS A 323 0.33 39.79 2.42
C LYS A 323 -0.71 40.66 1.75
#